data_AF-X1FLT2-F1
#
_entry.id   AF-X1FLT2-F1
#
_cell.length_a   1.000
_cell.length_b   1.000
_cell.length_c   1.000
_cell.angle_alpha   90.00
_cell.angle_beta   90.00
_cell.angle_gamma   90.00
#
_symmetry.space_group_name_H-M   'P 1'
#
loop_
_entity.id
_entity.type
_entity.pdbx_description
1 polymer ?
#
loop_
_entity_poly.entity_id
_entity_poly.type
_entity_poly.pdbx_seq_one_letter_code
_entity_poly.pdbx_strand_id
1 'polypeptide(L)'
;MFMNAKVITTAPTGDQVKLLLWTEIGKIHRTSKMELIGECLTTFLKDPKRKEHFAHGFSTDRPQRAEGWHAPQILFILDEAKGIDQWMWDSMRGALVSGFVRVLAISTTDGVQAGEKFHKIFTDKRQGKRWNLIHIDVFDLPDFTGELLQTRDFDTGKIIKKKFKDLGIQLSDKIWEKECREDWLEDGVLYLTKVRGEIHDETPDSIIKLSQTTRMFDNAKNPKFNNVNAAEQVGVDVGWMGDDFTVFYGRRGVKVYKKKRLKKMHHFQQADELEIFVDFKKLKREVKIKIDVTGVGTGLYDEMLRRGYKNLYPINFNQV
;
A
#
# COMPACT_ATOMS: atom_id res chain seq x y z
N MET A 1 15.98 14.19 -31.14
CA MET A 1 15.62 12.76 -31.35
C MET A 1 16.54 11.92 -30.47
N PHE A 2 15.99 11.05 -29.62
CA PHE A 2 16.79 10.15 -28.77
C PHE A 2 17.36 9.00 -29.62
N MET A 3 18.64 8.64 -29.42
CA MET A 3 19.32 7.53 -30.11
C MET A 3 19.52 6.38 -29.13
N ASN A 4 19.26 5.14 -29.58
CA ASN A 4 19.38 3.91 -28.78
C ASN A 4 18.68 4.00 -27.41
N ALA A 5 17.44 4.48 -27.44
CA ALA A 5 16.62 4.64 -26.24
C ALA A 5 15.81 3.37 -25.98
N LYS A 6 15.79 2.95 -24.72
CA LYS A 6 14.97 1.82 -24.25
C LYS A 6 13.82 2.37 -23.41
N VAL A 7 12.60 1.92 -23.68
CA VAL A 7 11.44 2.20 -22.82
C VAL A 7 10.96 0.91 -22.21
N ILE A 8 11.00 0.80 -20.89
CA ILE A 8 10.55 -0.39 -20.17
C ILE A 8 9.24 -0.05 -19.49
N THR A 9 8.17 -0.77 -19.85
CA THR A 9 6.86 -0.62 -19.20
C THR A 9 6.55 -1.84 -18.35
N THR A 10 5.93 -1.62 -17.19
CA THR A 10 5.53 -2.69 -16.28
C THR A 10 4.23 -2.35 -15.58
N ALA A 11 3.57 -3.39 -15.08
CA ALA A 11 2.37 -3.36 -14.27
C ALA A 11 2.44 -4.54 -13.27
N PRO A 12 1.58 -4.60 -12.25
CA PRO A 12 1.62 -5.63 -11.20
C PRO A 12 1.63 -7.06 -11.76
N THR A 13 0.94 -7.29 -12.89
CA THR A 13 0.89 -8.61 -13.54
C THR A 13 1.25 -8.56 -15.03
N GLY A 14 1.76 -9.68 -15.55
CA GLY A 14 2.05 -9.83 -16.98
C GLY A 14 0.81 -9.72 -17.87
N ASP A 15 -0.34 -10.16 -17.38
CA ASP A 15 -1.60 -10.02 -18.09
C ASP A 15 -2.06 -8.57 -18.17
N GLN A 16 -1.90 -7.75 -17.12
CA GLN A 16 -2.15 -6.32 -17.21
C GLN A 16 -1.24 -5.63 -18.23
N VAL A 17 0.06 -5.97 -18.23
CA VAL A 17 1.00 -5.46 -19.23
C VAL A 17 0.54 -5.81 -20.64
N LYS A 18 0.23 -7.09 -20.88
CA LYS A 18 -0.07 -7.62 -22.21
C LYS A 18 -1.45 -7.23 -22.72
N LEU A 19 -2.48 -7.42 -21.90
CA LEU A 19 -3.89 -7.37 -22.30
C LEU A 19 -4.50 -5.98 -22.12
N LEU A 20 -3.98 -5.14 -21.22
CA LEU A 20 -4.46 -3.78 -21.01
C LEU A 20 -3.53 -2.76 -21.66
N LEU A 21 -2.33 -2.59 -21.08
CA LEU A 21 -1.40 -1.52 -21.47
C LEU A 21 -0.97 -1.65 -22.93
N TRP A 22 -0.46 -2.82 -23.33
CA TRP A 22 0.05 -3.01 -24.68
C TRP A 22 -1.04 -3.20 -25.75
N THR A 23 -2.26 -3.61 -25.35
CA THR A 23 -3.42 -3.57 -26.24
C THR A 23 -3.75 -2.14 -26.64
N GLU A 24 -3.77 -1.20 -25.69
CA GLU A 24 -4.03 0.22 -25.97
C GLU A 24 -2.85 0.87 -26.71
N ILE A 25 -1.60 0.60 -26.35
CA ILE A 25 -0.43 1.07 -27.12
C ILE A 25 -0.52 0.57 -28.57
N GLY A 26 -0.80 -0.71 -28.78
CA GLY A 26 -0.93 -1.29 -30.12
C GLY A 26 -2.10 -0.71 -30.90
N LYS A 27 -3.23 -0.43 -30.25
CA LYS A 27 -4.38 0.25 -30.85
C LYS A 27 -3.99 1.67 -31.28
N ILE A 28 -3.39 2.47 -30.41
CA ILE A 28 -2.90 3.82 -30.74
C ILE A 28 -1.88 3.76 -31.88
N HIS A 29 -0.96 2.79 -31.86
CA HIS A 29 0.03 2.61 -32.91
C HIS A 29 -0.61 2.32 -34.27
N ARG A 30 -1.61 1.44 -34.31
CA ARG A 30 -2.31 1.05 -35.55
C ARG A 30 -3.25 2.13 -36.07
N THR A 31 -3.91 2.88 -35.19
CA THR A 31 -4.92 3.89 -35.56
C THR A 31 -4.34 5.30 -35.69
N SER A 32 -3.06 5.49 -35.35
CA SER A 32 -2.38 6.78 -35.46
C SER A 32 -2.44 7.30 -36.89
N LYS A 33 -2.88 8.55 -37.05
CA LYS A 33 -2.87 9.28 -38.33
C LYS A 33 -1.48 9.79 -38.70
N MET A 34 -0.52 9.71 -37.78
CA MET A 34 0.90 9.97 -38.03
C MET A 34 1.63 8.64 -38.10
N GLU A 35 2.55 8.52 -39.06
CA GLU A 35 3.43 7.36 -39.13
C GLU A 35 4.29 7.30 -37.86
N LEU A 36 3.97 6.34 -37.00
CA LEU A 36 4.75 6.03 -35.82
C LEU A 36 5.84 5.04 -36.21
N ILE A 37 7.07 5.33 -35.80
CA ILE A 37 8.23 4.53 -36.16
C ILE A 37 8.17 3.19 -35.40
N GLY A 38 8.37 2.11 -36.14
CA GLY A 38 8.62 0.79 -35.58
C GLY A 38 7.50 -0.22 -35.85
N GLU A 39 7.76 -1.45 -35.45
CA GLU A 39 6.81 -2.56 -35.50
C GLU A 39 6.30 -2.85 -34.08
N CYS A 40 5.01 -2.61 -33.85
CA CYS A 40 4.36 -2.89 -32.57
C CYS A 40 3.85 -4.34 -32.54
N LEU A 41 4.51 -5.16 -31.73
CA LEU A 41 4.13 -6.52 -31.36
C LEU A 41 3.30 -6.52 -30.07
N THR A 42 3.03 -7.72 -29.53
CA THR A 42 2.16 -7.92 -28.37
C THR A 42 2.65 -7.24 -27.08
N THR A 43 3.95 -7.22 -26.82
CA THR A 43 4.56 -6.51 -25.67
C THR A 43 5.91 -5.88 -26.05
N PHE A 44 6.09 -5.57 -27.33
CA PHE A 44 7.35 -5.07 -27.85
C PHE A 44 7.11 -4.10 -29.00
N LEU A 45 7.80 -2.95 -29.00
CA LEU A 45 7.81 -2.01 -30.11
C LEU A 45 9.27 -1.82 -30.51
N LYS A 46 9.64 -2.24 -31.70
CA LYS A 46 11.04 -2.19 -32.16
C LYS A 46 11.20 -1.33 -33.40
N ASP A 47 12.28 -0.57 -33.45
CA ASP A 47 12.69 0.10 -34.68
C ASP A 47 13.46 -0.90 -35.58
N PRO A 48 13.00 -1.18 -36.81
CA PRO A 48 13.69 -2.12 -37.71
C PRO A 48 15.08 -1.62 -38.13
N LYS A 49 15.34 -0.31 -38.11
CA LYS A 49 16.63 0.31 -38.47
C LYS A 49 17.57 0.43 -37.27
N ARG A 50 17.05 0.43 -36.05
CA ARG A 50 17.81 0.69 -34.81
C ARG A 50 17.54 -0.39 -33.76
N LYS A 51 18.35 -1.46 -33.77
CA LYS A 51 18.18 -2.63 -32.88
C LYS A 51 18.17 -2.29 -31.39
N GLU A 52 18.88 -1.24 -30.98
CA GLU A 52 18.95 -0.78 -29.57
C GLU A 52 17.89 0.27 -29.22
N HIS A 53 16.95 0.56 -30.12
CA HIS A 53 15.87 1.51 -29.92
C HIS A 53 14.52 0.77 -29.89
N PHE A 54 14.00 0.54 -28.70
CA PHE A 54 12.78 -0.23 -28.52
C PHE A 54 12.01 0.12 -27.24
N ALA A 55 10.74 -0.25 -27.20
CA ALA A 55 9.96 -0.35 -25.98
C ALA A 55 9.60 -1.81 -25.70
N HIS A 56 9.60 -2.19 -24.43
CA HIS A 56 9.26 -3.56 -24.00
C HIS A 56 8.38 -3.54 -22.75
N GLY A 57 7.27 -4.25 -22.82
CA GLY A 57 6.41 -4.56 -21.68
C GLY A 57 6.87 -5.81 -20.98
N PHE A 58 7.16 -5.68 -19.70
CA PHE A 58 7.65 -6.77 -18.88
C PHE A 58 7.00 -6.77 -17.50
N SER A 59 6.65 -7.95 -17.00
CA SER A 59 6.31 -8.19 -15.61
C SER A 59 6.87 -9.56 -15.25
N THR A 60 7.44 -9.68 -14.06
CA THR A 60 7.97 -10.94 -13.55
C THR A 60 7.82 -10.96 -12.04
N ASP A 61 7.68 -12.15 -11.51
CA ASP A 61 7.82 -12.54 -10.11
C ASP A 61 9.28 -12.77 -9.68
N ARG A 62 10.25 -12.72 -10.61
CA ARG A 62 11.66 -13.07 -10.37
C ARG A 62 12.59 -11.87 -10.52
N PRO A 63 13.16 -11.34 -9.42
CA PRO A 63 14.02 -10.15 -9.46
C PRO A 63 15.18 -10.21 -10.45
N GLN A 64 15.81 -11.38 -10.60
CA GLN A 64 16.99 -11.59 -11.45
C GLN A 64 16.72 -11.33 -12.93
N ARG A 65 15.47 -11.46 -13.38
CA ARG A 65 15.10 -11.21 -14.78
C ARG A 65 14.93 -9.73 -15.11
N ALA A 66 14.85 -8.87 -14.10
CA ALA A 66 14.81 -7.42 -14.27
C ALA A 66 16.21 -6.78 -14.19
N GLU A 67 17.24 -7.56 -13.87
CA GLU A 67 18.63 -7.09 -13.88
C GLU A 67 19.14 -7.02 -15.33
N GLY A 68 19.92 -5.99 -15.65
CA GLY A 68 20.56 -5.85 -16.97
C GLY A 68 19.92 -4.86 -17.94
N TRP A 69 18.88 -4.11 -17.54
CA TRP A 69 18.36 -3.01 -18.34
C TRP A 69 19.34 -1.82 -18.34
N HIS A 70 20.34 -1.88 -19.21
CA HIS A 70 21.32 -0.80 -19.42
C HIS A 70 21.22 -0.22 -20.83
N ALA A 71 21.13 1.10 -20.91
CA ALA A 71 21.27 1.88 -22.12
C ALA A 71 21.70 3.32 -21.76
N PRO A 72 22.33 4.06 -22.68
CA PRO A 72 22.63 5.48 -22.45
C PRO A 72 21.38 6.32 -22.15
N GLN A 73 20.21 5.89 -22.66
CA GLN A 73 18.92 6.57 -22.51
C GLN A 73 17.84 5.53 -22.18
N ILE A 74 17.25 5.60 -20.99
CA ILE A 74 16.20 4.67 -20.58
C ILE A 74 15.05 5.39 -19.87
N LEU A 75 13.82 5.00 -20.20
CA LEU A 75 12.60 5.44 -19.53
C LEU A 75 11.88 4.23 -18.96
N PHE A 76 11.64 4.24 -17.66
CA PHE A 76 10.74 3.28 -17.00
C PHE A 76 9.35 3.89 -16.87
N ILE A 77 8.31 3.15 -17.25
CA ILE A 77 6.90 3.53 -17.07
C ILE A 77 6.23 2.45 -16.23
N LEU A 78 5.76 2.83 -15.06
CA LEU A 78 5.10 1.94 -14.09
C LEU A 78 3.61 2.28 -14.11
N ASP A 79 2.83 1.40 -14.69
CA ASP A 79 1.37 1.46 -14.64
C ASP A 79 0.87 0.71 -13.40
N GLU A 80 -0.19 1.18 -12.77
CA GLU A 80 -0.67 0.67 -11.47
C GLU A 80 0.46 0.56 -10.43
N ALA A 81 1.26 1.63 -10.30
CA ALA A 81 2.50 1.65 -9.55
C ALA A 81 2.36 1.29 -8.05
N LYS A 82 1.15 1.39 -7.47
CA LYS A 82 0.85 0.91 -6.11
C LYS A 82 1.06 -0.60 -5.95
N GLY A 83 0.80 -1.38 -6.99
CA GLY A 83 0.95 -2.84 -6.96
C GLY A 83 2.32 -3.34 -7.39
N ILE A 84 3.31 -2.45 -7.57
CA ILE A 84 4.67 -2.83 -7.98
C ILE A 84 5.53 -3.13 -6.76
N ASP A 85 6.07 -4.34 -6.70
CA ASP A 85 6.93 -4.81 -5.63
C ASP A 85 8.18 -3.93 -5.41
N GLN A 86 8.60 -3.81 -4.14
CA GLN A 86 9.74 -3.00 -3.72
C GLN A 86 11.05 -3.34 -4.46
N TRP A 87 11.29 -4.62 -4.76
CA TRP A 87 12.51 -5.05 -5.44
C TRP A 87 12.62 -4.44 -6.85
N MET A 88 11.51 -4.24 -7.56
CA MET A 88 11.49 -3.66 -8.90
C MET A 88 11.94 -2.19 -8.86
N TRP A 89 11.48 -1.45 -7.85
CA TRP A 89 11.91 -0.08 -7.59
C TRP A 89 13.41 0.02 -7.26
N ASP A 90 13.95 -0.97 -6.56
CA ASP A 90 15.36 -1.01 -6.20
C ASP A 90 16.24 -1.40 -7.39
N SER A 91 15.80 -2.33 -8.25
CA SER A 91 16.45 -2.63 -9.53
C SER A 91 16.54 -1.39 -10.44
N MET A 92 15.46 -0.63 -10.56
CA MET A 92 15.45 0.64 -11.32
C MET A 92 16.39 1.68 -10.71
N ARG A 93 16.50 1.71 -9.37
CA ARG A 93 17.46 2.58 -8.69
C ARG A 93 18.91 2.19 -9.00
N GLY A 94 19.21 0.90 -9.14
CA GLY A 94 20.50 0.43 -9.63
C GLY A 94 20.80 0.95 -11.06
N ALA A 95 19.81 0.91 -11.95
CA ALA A 95 19.95 1.38 -13.32
C ALA A 95 20.13 2.91 -13.44
N LEU A 96 19.58 3.69 -12.50
CA LEU A 96 19.68 5.16 -12.43
C LEU A 96 21.13 5.69 -12.27
N VAL A 97 22.12 4.83 -12.01
CA VAL A 97 23.52 5.23 -11.81
C VAL A 97 24.27 5.48 -13.13
N SER A 98 23.76 5.00 -14.27
CA SER A 98 24.40 5.14 -15.59
C SER A 98 23.47 5.78 -16.63
N GLY A 99 23.89 6.91 -17.23
CA GLY A 99 23.22 7.53 -18.39
C GLY A 99 22.02 8.43 -18.05
N PHE A 100 21.23 8.77 -19.08
CA PHE A 100 20.02 9.58 -18.97
C PHE A 100 18.81 8.68 -18.68
N VAL A 101 18.52 8.51 -17.39
CA VAL A 101 17.44 7.65 -16.91
C VAL A 101 16.28 8.47 -16.34
N ARG A 102 15.04 8.09 -16.68
CA ARG A 102 13.81 8.67 -16.14
C ARG A 102 12.84 7.57 -15.72
N VAL A 103 12.01 7.87 -14.72
CA VAL A 103 10.94 6.99 -14.26
C VAL A 103 9.64 7.80 -14.24
N LEU A 104 8.59 7.24 -14.83
CA LEU A 104 7.22 7.70 -14.76
C LEU A 104 6.43 6.64 -14.00
N ALA A 105 5.79 7.02 -12.90
CA ALA A 105 4.95 6.14 -12.11
C ALA A 105 3.54 6.69 -12.08
N ILE A 106 2.57 5.87 -12.48
CA ILE A 106 1.16 6.21 -12.61
C ILE A 106 0.38 5.21 -11.78
N SER A 107 -0.55 5.69 -10.96
CA SER A 107 -1.44 4.84 -10.17
C SER A 107 -2.59 5.69 -9.66
N THR A 108 -3.74 5.06 -9.47
CA THR A 108 -4.77 5.60 -8.58
C THR A 108 -4.33 5.45 -7.12
N THR A 109 -4.97 6.17 -6.20
CA THR A 109 -4.59 6.15 -4.78
C THR A 109 -5.37 5.15 -3.93
N ASP A 110 -6.44 4.56 -4.46
CA ASP A 110 -7.22 3.55 -3.75
C ASP A 110 -6.38 2.30 -3.49
N GLY A 111 -6.36 1.82 -2.24
CA GLY A 111 -5.59 0.64 -1.86
C GLY A 111 -4.08 0.84 -1.82
N VAL A 112 -3.57 2.07 -1.96
CA VAL A 112 -2.15 2.39 -1.69
C VAL A 112 -1.87 2.14 -0.21
N GLN A 113 -0.96 1.22 0.09
CA GLN A 113 -0.67 0.88 1.48
C GLN A 113 0.38 1.81 2.09
N ALA A 114 0.16 2.19 3.34
CA ALA A 114 1.10 3.02 4.08
C ALA A 114 2.50 2.38 4.12
N GLY A 115 3.49 3.12 3.64
CA GLY A 115 4.88 2.67 3.62
C GLY A 115 5.31 1.91 2.36
N GLU A 116 4.42 1.65 1.41
CA GLU A 116 4.82 1.25 0.05
C GLU A 116 5.65 2.34 -0.64
N LYS A 117 6.37 1.98 -1.70
CA LYS A 117 7.23 2.93 -2.39
C LYS A 117 6.45 4.08 -3.00
N PHE A 118 5.33 3.78 -3.66
CA PHE A 118 4.46 4.79 -4.27
C PHE A 118 3.89 5.73 -3.21
N HIS A 119 3.34 5.20 -2.11
CA HIS A 119 2.91 5.98 -0.94
C HIS A 119 3.99 6.96 -0.45
N LYS A 120 5.20 6.45 -0.20
CA LYS A 120 6.33 7.24 0.30
C LYS A 120 6.76 8.35 -0.66
N ILE A 121 6.61 8.18 -1.97
CA ILE A 121 6.97 9.20 -2.96
C ILE A 121 6.14 10.47 -2.75
N PHE A 122 4.86 10.32 -2.42
CA PHE A 122 3.95 11.45 -2.22
C PHE A 122 3.89 11.94 -0.76
N THR A 123 4.14 11.08 0.23
CA THR A 123 4.01 11.44 1.66
C THR A 123 5.33 11.81 2.36
N ASP A 124 6.47 11.26 1.93
CA ASP A 124 7.78 11.56 2.52
C ASP A 124 8.50 12.64 1.69
N LYS A 125 8.65 13.83 2.29
CA LYS A 125 9.35 14.98 1.69
C LYS A 125 10.77 14.65 1.18
N ARG A 126 11.49 13.71 1.79
CA ARG A 126 12.83 13.31 1.34
C ARG A 126 12.79 12.50 0.05
N GLN A 127 11.80 11.62 -0.08
CA GLN A 127 11.58 10.82 -1.29
C GLN A 127 11.03 11.70 -2.41
N GLY A 128 9.97 12.48 -2.12
CA GLY A 128 9.27 13.31 -3.09
C GLY A 128 10.12 14.37 -3.77
N LYS A 129 11.18 14.89 -3.10
CA LYS A 129 12.14 15.84 -3.72
C LYS A 129 12.83 15.32 -4.98
N ARG A 130 12.83 14.01 -5.22
CA ARG A 130 13.43 13.39 -6.41
C ARG A 130 12.43 13.23 -7.57
N TRP A 131 11.18 13.61 -7.36
CA TRP A 131 10.07 13.40 -8.28
C TRP A 131 9.41 14.73 -8.62
N ASN A 132 8.90 14.81 -9.84
CA ASN A 132 7.89 15.80 -10.18
C ASN A 132 6.53 15.18 -9.86
N LEU A 133 5.93 15.57 -8.74
CA LEU A 133 4.67 15.02 -8.28
C LEU A 133 3.51 15.72 -8.99
N ILE A 134 2.68 14.95 -9.68
CA ILE A 134 1.45 15.41 -10.32
C ILE A 134 0.31 14.65 -9.66
N HIS A 135 -0.66 15.40 -9.16
CA HIS A 135 -1.91 14.90 -8.61
C HIS A 135 -3.02 15.31 -9.57
N ILE A 136 -3.91 14.38 -9.91
CA ILE A 136 -5.04 14.63 -10.81
C ILE A 136 -6.31 14.25 -10.05
N ASP A 137 -7.11 15.26 -9.75
CA ASP A 137 -8.46 15.12 -9.21
C ASP A 137 -9.46 14.95 -10.38
N VAL A 138 -10.62 14.32 -10.14
CA VAL A 138 -11.73 14.31 -11.12
C VAL A 138 -12.06 15.72 -11.61
N PHE A 139 -11.97 16.74 -10.74
CA PHE A 139 -12.28 18.12 -11.09
C PHE A 139 -11.23 18.77 -12.00
N ASP A 140 -10.05 18.17 -12.14
CA ASP A 140 -9.02 18.58 -13.09
C ASP A 140 -9.29 18.02 -14.51
N LEU A 141 -10.27 17.12 -14.67
CA LEU A 141 -10.56 16.49 -15.95
C LEU A 141 -11.33 17.41 -16.91
N PRO A 142 -11.22 17.19 -18.24
CA PRO A 142 -11.85 18.02 -19.26
C PRO A 142 -13.37 18.23 -19.12
N ASP A 143 -14.11 17.27 -18.55
CA ASP A 143 -15.56 17.42 -18.34
C ASP A 143 -15.90 18.51 -17.30
N PHE A 144 -14.98 18.74 -16.35
CA PHE A 144 -15.10 19.71 -15.27
C PHE A 144 -14.43 21.05 -15.62
N THR A 145 -13.23 21.01 -16.19
CA THR A 145 -12.49 22.21 -16.60
C THR A 145 -13.04 22.85 -17.88
N GLY A 146 -13.76 22.07 -18.70
CA GLY A 146 -14.21 22.49 -20.02
C GLY A 146 -13.12 22.48 -21.08
N GLU A 147 -11.95 21.90 -20.78
CA GLU A 147 -10.85 21.78 -21.73
C GLU A 147 -11.28 21.01 -22.99
N LEU A 148 -10.87 21.52 -24.15
CA LEU A 148 -11.07 20.83 -25.42
C LEU A 148 -9.76 20.20 -25.86
N LEU A 149 -9.84 18.93 -26.25
CA LEU A 149 -8.69 18.18 -26.74
C LEU A 149 -8.44 18.48 -28.21
N GLN A 150 -7.18 18.71 -28.53
CA GLN A 150 -6.74 18.96 -29.89
C GLN A 150 -6.76 17.65 -30.69
N THR A 151 -7.42 17.66 -31.83
CA THR A 151 -7.46 16.54 -32.77
C THR A 151 -7.33 17.04 -34.22
N ARG A 152 -7.26 16.13 -35.17
CA ARG A 152 -7.21 16.44 -36.60
C ARG A 152 -8.49 15.98 -37.29
N ASP A 153 -9.18 16.91 -37.90
CA ASP A 153 -10.40 16.70 -38.68
C ASP A 153 -10.15 15.67 -39.80
N PHE A 154 -11.10 14.75 -40.01
CA PHE A 154 -10.92 13.64 -40.95
C PHE A 154 -11.00 14.11 -42.40
N ASP A 155 -11.98 14.94 -42.73
CA ASP A 155 -12.25 15.34 -44.11
C ASP A 155 -11.30 16.45 -44.57
N THR A 156 -10.99 17.39 -43.67
CA THR A 156 -10.24 18.62 -44.03
C THR A 156 -8.77 18.57 -43.62
N GLY A 157 -8.37 17.62 -42.77
CA GLY A 157 -7.02 17.53 -42.22
C GLY A 157 -6.61 18.71 -41.35
N LYS A 158 -7.54 19.61 -40.99
CA LYS A 158 -7.27 20.76 -40.12
C LYS A 158 -7.18 20.32 -38.66
N ILE A 159 -6.36 21.05 -37.89
CA ILE A 159 -6.35 20.91 -36.44
C ILE A 159 -7.63 21.56 -35.90
N ILE A 160 -8.39 20.78 -35.14
CA ILE A 160 -9.64 21.21 -34.49
C ILE A 160 -9.59 20.84 -33.01
N LYS A 161 -10.52 21.40 -32.23
CA LYS A 161 -10.68 21.09 -30.80
C LYS A 161 -12.04 20.45 -30.57
N LYS A 162 -12.08 19.34 -29.84
CA LYS A 162 -13.32 18.57 -29.54
C LYS A 162 -13.36 18.19 -28.07
N LYS A 163 -14.55 17.88 -27.54
CA LYS A 163 -14.66 17.29 -26.21
C LYS A 163 -14.12 15.87 -26.24
N PHE A 164 -13.60 15.39 -25.12
CA PHE A 164 -13.05 14.03 -25.03
C PHE A 164 -14.09 12.94 -25.37
N LYS A 165 -15.38 13.17 -25.02
CA LYS A 165 -16.50 12.29 -25.35
C LYS A 165 -16.67 12.09 -26.86
N ASP A 166 -16.50 13.16 -27.64
CA ASP A 166 -16.59 13.11 -29.11
C ASP A 166 -15.41 12.36 -29.76
N LEU A 167 -14.35 12.10 -28.98
CA LEU A 167 -13.17 11.36 -29.41
C LEU A 167 -13.21 9.88 -28.99
N GLY A 168 -14.27 9.45 -28.30
CA GLY A 168 -14.37 8.10 -27.76
C GLY A 168 -13.33 7.79 -26.67
N ILE A 169 -12.78 8.84 -26.04
CA ILE A 169 -11.86 8.68 -24.91
C ILE A 169 -12.71 8.46 -23.66
N GLN A 170 -12.36 7.44 -22.89
CA GLN A 170 -13.03 7.13 -21.63
C GLN A 170 -12.31 7.86 -20.49
N LEU A 171 -12.99 8.82 -19.88
CA LEU A 171 -12.56 9.51 -18.67
C LEU A 171 -13.77 9.63 -17.74
N SER A 172 -13.50 9.75 -16.44
CA SER A 172 -14.52 10.09 -15.46
C SER A 172 -15.20 11.41 -15.80
N ASP A 173 -16.51 11.46 -15.61
CA ASP A 173 -17.34 12.60 -15.97
C ASP A 173 -18.24 13.06 -14.82
N LYS A 174 -19.02 14.13 -15.04
CA LYS A 174 -19.92 14.69 -14.03
C LYS A 174 -21.01 13.73 -13.55
N ILE A 175 -21.41 12.76 -14.37
CA ILE A 175 -22.43 11.78 -13.98
C ILE A 175 -21.80 10.81 -12.99
N TRP A 176 -20.63 10.27 -13.35
CA TRP A 176 -19.89 9.35 -12.48
C TRP A 176 -19.49 9.98 -11.14
N GLU A 177 -19.04 11.24 -11.12
CA GLU A 177 -18.74 11.94 -9.86
C GLU A 177 -19.97 12.05 -8.96
N LYS A 178 -21.13 12.38 -9.54
CA LYS A 178 -22.37 12.52 -8.79
C LYS A 178 -22.81 11.18 -8.19
N GLU A 179 -22.76 10.10 -8.96
CA GLU A 179 -23.04 8.75 -8.48
C GLU A 179 -22.10 8.37 -7.32
N CYS A 180 -20.79 8.60 -7.49
CA CYS A 180 -19.81 8.32 -6.44
C CYS A 180 -20.05 9.15 -5.18
N ARG A 181 -20.47 10.42 -5.30
CA ARG A 181 -20.80 11.27 -4.16
C ARG A 181 -22.01 10.75 -3.40
N GLU A 182 -23.05 10.30 -4.11
CA GLU A 182 -24.27 9.76 -3.51
C GLU A 182 -23.97 8.43 -2.78
N ASP A 183 -23.15 7.57 -3.37
CA ASP A 183 -22.82 6.25 -2.82
C ASP A 183 -21.79 6.29 -1.68
N TRP A 184 -20.77 7.14 -1.78
CA TRP A 184 -19.60 7.09 -0.88
C TRP A 184 -19.49 8.26 0.09
N LEU A 185 -20.31 9.31 -0.08
CA LEU A 185 -20.22 10.59 0.63
C LEU A 185 -18.90 11.33 0.35
N GLU A 186 -18.93 12.66 0.33
CA GLU A 186 -17.76 13.48 -0.04
C GLU A 186 -16.56 13.30 0.91
N ASP A 187 -16.81 12.98 2.18
CA ASP A 187 -15.80 12.74 3.21
C ASP A 187 -15.44 11.25 3.37
N GLY A 188 -16.06 10.37 2.58
CA GLY A 188 -15.79 8.93 2.60
C GLY A 188 -14.46 8.57 1.95
N VAL A 189 -13.76 7.59 2.53
CA VAL A 189 -12.43 7.13 2.06
C VAL A 189 -12.44 6.73 0.58
N LEU A 190 -13.50 6.07 0.11
CA LEU A 190 -13.63 5.68 -1.29
C LEU A 190 -13.79 6.89 -2.22
N TYR A 191 -14.55 7.91 -1.82
CA TYR A 191 -14.67 9.15 -2.58
C TYR A 191 -13.32 9.89 -2.63
N LEU A 192 -12.66 10.06 -1.49
CA LEU A 192 -11.39 10.77 -1.41
C LEU A 192 -10.29 10.06 -2.23
N THR A 193 -10.24 8.73 -2.22
CA THR A 193 -9.23 7.98 -2.97
C THR A 193 -9.55 7.85 -4.46
N LYS A 194 -10.79 7.49 -4.82
CA LYS A 194 -11.14 7.20 -6.24
C LYS A 194 -11.54 8.43 -7.03
N VAL A 195 -12.15 9.43 -6.39
CA VAL A 195 -12.65 10.64 -7.06
C VAL A 195 -11.64 11.76 -6.91
N ARG A 196 -11.22 12.06 -5.68
CA ARG A 196 -10.31 13.17 -5.39
C ARG A 196 -8.85 12.85 -5.67
N GLY A 197 -8.48 11.57 -5.79
CA GLY A 197 -7.09 11.15 -6.00
C GLY A 197 -6.21 11.31 -4.76
N GLU A 198 -6.81 11.48 -3.58
CA GLU A 198 -6.07 11.68 -2.34
C GLU A 198 -5.47 10.37 -1.83
N ILE A 199 -4.26 10.45 -1.29
CA ILE A 199 -3.68 9.31 -0.56
C ILE A 199 -4.27 9.29 0.84
N HIS A 200 -5.02 8.23 1.13
CA HIS A 200 -5.52 7.95 2.47
C HIS A 200 -4.85 6.70 3.02
N ASP A 201 -4.41 6.79 4.26
CA ASP A 201 -3.80 5.67 5.00
C ASP A 201 -4.85 4.67 5.53
N GLU A 202 -6.12 4.87 5.16
CA GLU A 202 -7.27 4.12 5.67
C GLU A 202 -7.74 3.14 4.59
N THR A 203 -7.89 1.86 4.95
CA THR A 203 -8.74 0.94 4.20
C THR A 203 -10.17 1.03 4.76
N PRO A 204 -11.23 0.80 3.96
CA PRO A 204 -12.61 0.82 4.45
C PRO A 204 -12.87 -0.08 5.67
N ASP A 205 -12.10 -1.18 5.81
CA ASP A 205 -12.23 -2.16 6.88
C ASP A 205 -11.37 -1.87 8.13
N SER A 206 -10.64 -0.76 8.16
CA SER A 206 -9.74 -0.46 9.27
C SER A 206 -10.47 0.12 10.50
N ILE A 207 -10.48 -0.63 11.60
CA ILE A 207 -11.09 -0.19 12.88
C ILE A 207 -10.18 0.79 13.65
N ILE A 208 -8.85 0.69 13.49
CA ILE A 208 -7.86 1.55 14.16
C ILE A 208 -7.07 2.33 13.12
N LYS A 209 -7.25 3.66 13.10
CA LYS A 209 -6.62 4.55 12.12
C LYS A 209 -5.10 4.63 12.36
N LEU A 210 -4.29 4.64 11.29
CA LEU A 210 -2.82 4.81 11.43
C LEU A 210 -2.45 6.13 12.12
N SER A 211 -3.23 7.20 11.91
CA SER A 211 -3.04 8.47 12.61
C SER A 211 -3.33 8.37 14.11
N GLN A 212 -4.22 7.46 14.53
CA GLN A 212 -4.43 7.14 15.94
C GLN A 212 -3.23 6.35 16.46
N THR A 213 -2.75 5.33 15.72
CA THR A 213 -1.56 4.55 16.10
C THR A 213 -0.31 5.42 16.25
N THR A 214 -0.09 6.35 15.33
CA THR A 214 1.03 7.31 15.39
C THR A 214 0.91 8.18 16.65
N ARG A 215 -0.28 8.74 16.92
CA ARG A 215 -0.56 9.47 18.16
C ARG A 215 -0.40 8.59 19.42
N MET A 216 -0.75 7.32 19.36
CA MET A 216 -0.55 6.36 20.46
C MET A 216 0.94 6.16 20.74
N PHE A 217 1.80 6.07 19.72
CA PHE A 217 3.25 6.00 19.90
C PHE A 217 3.82 7.26 20.57
N ASP A 218 3.35 8.44 20.17
CA ASP A 218 3.78 9.70 20.78
C ASP A 218 3.28 9.81 22.23
N ASN A 219 2.02 9.46 22.49
CA ASN A 219 1.45 9.40 23.83
C ASN A 219 2.16 8.37 24.72
N ALA A 220 2.60 7.25 24.16
CA ALA A 220 3.38 6.25 24.88
C ALA A 220 4.76 6.76 25.31
N LYS A 221 5.34 7.73 24.61
CA LYS A 221 6.59 8.39 25.03
C LYS A 221 6.35 9.53 26.01
N ASN A 222 5.16 10.14 25.99
CA ASN A 222 4.83 11.28 26.81
C ASN A 222 4.68 10.89 28.32
N PRO A 223 5.47 11.50 29.23
CA PRO A 223 5.39 11.23 30.67
C PRO A 223 4.07 11.65 31.31
N LYS A 224 3.30 12.56 30.72
CA LYS A 224 2.00 13.03 31.24
C LYS A 224 0.99 11.88 31.42
N PHE A 225 1.12 10.81 30.64
CA PHE A 225 0.27 9.62 30.73
C PHE A 225 0.85 8.54 31.65
N ASN A 226 1.98 8.78 32.31
CA ASN A 226 2.49 7.89 33.35
C ASN A 226 1.65 8.06 34.61
N ASN A 227 0.79 7.09 34.91
CA ASN A 227 0.07 7.05 36.17
C ASN A 227 0.51 5.83 36.98
N VAL A 228 1.49 6.05 37.86
CA VAL A 228 2.05 4.99 38.72
C VAL A 228 1.07 4.47 39.76
N ASN A 229 0.01 5.22 40.06
CA ASN A 229 -1.03 4.87 41.03
C ASN A 229 -2.27 4.25 40.38
N ALA A 230 -2.34 4.21 39.05
CA ALA A 230 -3.47 3.61 38.34
C ALA A 230 -3.50 2.08 38.50
N ALA A 231 -4.70 1.51 38.45
CA ALA A 231 -4.91 0.07 38.49
C ALA A 231 -4.12 -0.63 37.37
N GLU A 232 -3.43 -1.71 37.75
CA GLU A 232 -2.65 -2.52 36.84
C GLU A 232 -3.50 -3.68 36.29
N GLN A 233 -3.41 -3.89 34.97
CA GLN A 233 -4.09 -4.99 34.29
C GLN A 233 -3.15 -5.65 33.31
N VAL A 234 -3.31 -6.96 33.17
CA VAL A 234 -2.55 -7.78 32.22
C VAL A 234 -3.51 -8.48 31.28
N GLY A 235 -3.27 -8.34 29.98
CA GLY A 235 -3.89 -9.16 28.93
C GLY A 235 -2.90 -10.22 28.47
N VAL A 236 -3.41 -11.44 28.28
CA VAL A 236 -2.65 -12.62 27.89
C VAL A 236 -3.33 -13.25 26.69
N ASP A 237 -2.65 -13.26 25.55
CA ASP A 237 -3.02 -14.00 24.35
C ASP A 237 -2.15 -15.26 24.27
N VAL A 238 -2.78 -16.42 24.16
CA VAL A 238 -2.14 -17.71 24.40
C VAL A 238 -1.94 -18.48 23.10
N GLY A 239 -0.70 -18.46 22.59
CA GLY A 239 -0.20 -19.47 21.66
C GLY A 239 0.24 -20.76 22.37
N TRP A 240 0.49 -21.81 21.59
CA TRP A 240 0.98 -23.10 22.08
C TRP A 240 2.19 -23.60 21.27
N MET A 241 2.30 -24.90 21.00
CA MET A 241 3.48 -25.53 20.36
C MET A 241 3.61 -25.24 18.86
N GLY A 242 2.64 -24.52 18.27
CA GLY A 242 2.67 -24.07 16.88
C GLY A 242 3.62 -22.90 16.65
N ASP A 243 3.40 -22.20 15.54
CA ASP A 243 4.21 -21.02 15.17
C ASP A 243 3.78 -19.72 15.85
N ASP A 244 2.58 -19.72 16.44
CA ASP A 244 2.03 -18.58 17.15
C ASP A 244 2.77 -18.31 18.47
N PHE A 245 2.81 -17.03 18.84
CA PHE A 245 3.43 -16.60 20.09
C PHE A 245 2.38 -16.49 21.19
N THR A 246 2.79 -16.80 22.42
CA THR A 246 2.08 -16.29 23.61
C THR A 246 2.54 -14.85 23.85
N VAL A 247 1.60 -13.93 24.09
CA VAL A 247 1.89 -12.51 24.26
C VAL A 247 1.26 -11.96 25.54
N PHE A 248 2.08 -11.31 26.36
CA PHE A 248 1.64 -10.62 27.58
C PHE A 248 1.73 -9.11 27.38
N TYR A 249 0.68 -8.39 27.74
CA TYR A 249 0.66 -6.93 27.79
C TYR A 249 0.20 -6.45 29.17
N GLY A 250 1.06 -5.70 29.85
CA GLY A 250 0.77 -5.03 31.11
C GLY A 250 0.52 -3.55 30.88
N ARG A 251 -0.62 -3.05 31.38
CA ARG A 251 -0.97 -1.63 31.37
C ARG A 251 -1.24 -1.10 32.78
N ARG A 252 -0.95 0.19 32.98
CA ARG A 252 -1.37 0.99 34.14
C ARG A 252 -2.18 2.17 33.64
N GLY A 253 -3.45 2.23 34.01
CA GLY A 253 -4.38 3.20 33.41
C GLY A 253 -4.41 3.03 31.88
N VAL A 254 -4.23 4.12 31.14
CA VAL A 254 -4.30 4.13 29.66
C VAL A 254 -2.99 3.72 28.97
N LYS A 255 -1.92 3.43 29.72
CA LYS A 255 -0.57 3.25 29.16
C LYS A 255 -0.07 1.81 29.33
N VAL A 256 0.36 1.21 28.22
CA VAL A 256 1.13 -0.04 28.23
C VAL A 256 2.53 0.26 28.77
N TYR A 257 2.94 -0.47 29.80
CA TYR A 257 4.21 -0.24 30.49
C TYR A 257 5.16 -1.45 30.39
N LYS A 258 4.63 -2.65 30.12
CA LYS A 258 5.40 -3.88 30.02
C LYS A 258 4.79 -4.78 28.95
N LYS A 259 5.64 -5.47 28.18
CA LYS A 259 5.21 -6.50 27.23
C LYS A 259 6.20 -7.66 27.22
N LYS A 260 5.73 -8.87 26.92
CA LYS A 260 6.55 -10.06 26.78
C LYS A 260 5.99 -10.98 25.69
N ARG A 261 6.87 -11.65 24.97
CA ARG A 261 6.51 -12.66 23.95
C ARG A 261 7.23 -13.95 24.27
N LEU A 262 6.52 -15.07 24.20
CA LEU A 262 7.04 -16.41 24.42
C LEU A 262 6.72 -17.26 23.18
N LYS A 263 7.58 -18.21 22.83
CA LYS A 263 7.36 -19.13 21.71
C LYS A 263 7.63 -20.56 22.17
N LYS A 264 6.84 -21.52 21.70
CA LYS A 264 7.04 -22.97 21.93
C LYS A 264 7.24 -23.31 23.42
N MET A 265 6.28 -22.89 24.25
CA MET A 265 6.26 -23.19 25.68
C MET A 265 4.95 -23.89 26.05
N HIS A 266 5.03 -24.83 26.98
CA HIS A 266 3.84 -25.46 27.57
C HIS A 266 3.20 -24.52 28.60
N HIS A 267 1.91 -24.74 28.91
CA HIS A 267 1.15 -23.87 29.81
C HIS A 267 1.78 -23.69 31.20
N PHE A 268 2.43 -24.71 31.75
CA PHE A 268 3.14 -24.59 33.03
C PHE A 268 4.32 -23.60 32.97
N GLN A 269 5.08 -23.62 31.87
CA GLN A 269 6.18 -22.67 31.64
C GLN A 269 5.64 -21.27 31.36
N GLN A 270 4.55 -21.16 30.58
CA GLN A 270 3.87 -19.89 30.36
C GLN A 270 3.36 -19.29 31.67
N ALA A 271 2.86 -20.12 32.59
CA ALA A 271 2.43 -19.71 33.93
C ALA A 271 3.61 -19.16 34.73
N ASP A 272 4.74 -19.87 34.81
CA ASP A 272 5.96 -19.39 35.48
C ASP A 272 6.38 -18.01 34.95
N GLU A 273 6.37 -17.85 33.63
CA GLU A 273 6.73 -16.59 32.98
C GLU A 273 5.73 -15.47 33.26
N LEU A 274 4.44 -15.80 33.41
CA LEU A 274 3.39 -14.86 33.78
C LEU A 274 3.52 -14.41 35.23
N GLU A 275 3.87 -15.31 36.16
CA GLU A 275 4.14 -14.95 37.56
C GLU A 275 5.32 -13.99 37.70
N ILE A 276 6.39 -14.23 36.92
CA ILE A 276 7.54 -13.33 36.80
C ILE A 276 7.11 -12.00 36.15
N PHE A 277 6.25 -12.05 35.14
CA PHE A 277 5.76 -10.87 34.46
C PHE A 277 4.95 -9.96 35.39
N VAL A 278 4.09 -10.52 36.24
CA VAL A 278 3.27 -9.78 37.20
C VAL A 278 3.97 -9.52 38.54
N ASP A 279 5.23 -9.90 38.71
CA ASP A 279 6.02 -9.76 39.95
C ASP A 279 5.24 -10.22 41.20
N PHE A 280 4.73 -11.45 41.13
CA PHE A 280 3.81 -12.02 42.12
C PHE A 280 4.35 -11.97 43.56
N LYS A 281 5.67 -12.13 43.74
CA LYS A 281 6.31 -12.13 45.06
C LYS A 281 6.34 -10.75 45.74
N LYS A 282 6.25 -9.64 44.99
CA LYS A 282 6.23 -8.29 45.54
C LYS A 282 4.83 -7.70 45.68
N LEU A 283 3.82 -8.28 45.04
CA LEU A 283 2.51 -7.67 44.92
C LEU A 283 1.45 -8.42 45.74
N LYS A 284 1.22 -7.94 46.97
CA LYS A 284 -0.11 -7.97 47.61
C LYS A 284 -1.11 -7.02 46.90
N ARG A 285 -0.98 -6.81 45.59
CA ARG A 285 -1.86 -5.93 44.79
C ARG A 285 -2.74 -6.78 43.90
N GLU A 286 -4.02 -6.43 43.85
CA GLU A 286 -5.02 -7.06 43.00
C GLU A 286 -4.79 -6.71 41.51
N VAL A 287 -3.80 -7.34 40.87
CA VAL A 287 -3.60 -7.23 39.42
C VAL A 287 -4.69 -8.04 38.74
N LYS A 288 -5.46 -7.40 37.84
CA LYS A 288 -6.45 -8.11 37.02
C LYS A 288 -5.75 -8.76 35.83
N ILE A 289 -5.82 -10.08 35.73
CA ILE A 289 -5.23 -10.85 34.64
C ILE A 289 -6.36 -11.39 33.77
N LYS A 290 -6.32 -11.04 32.49
CA LYS A 290 -7.30 -11.45 31.48
C LYS A 290 -6.62 -12.40 30.52
N ILE A 291 -7.10 -13.63 30.42
CA ILE A 291 -6.50 -14.69 29.60
C ILE A 291 -7.49 -15.05 28.50
N ASP A 292 -7.05 -14.99 27.25
CA ASP A 292 -7.83 -15.50 26.11
C ASP A 292 -7.94 -17.02 26.21
N VAL A 293 -9.16 -17.50 26.39
CA VAL A 293 -9.50 -18.94 26.47
C VAL A 293 -10.32 -19.41 25.26
N THR A 294 -10.45 -18.57 24.23
CA THR A 294 -11.21 -18.89 23.01
C THR A 294 -10.59 -20.07 22.26
N GLY A 295 -9.26 -20.11 22.22
CA GLY A 295 -8.47 -21.20 21.65
C GLY A 295 -7.85 -22.10 22.72
N VAL A 296 -6.52 -22.06 22.81
CA VAL A 296 -5.72 -22.99 23.64
C VAL A 296 -5.42 -22.47 25.05
N GLY A 297 -5.96 -21.31 25.44
CA GLY A 297 -5.56 -20.66 26.69
C GLY A 297 -6.18 -21.20 27.99
N THR A 298 -7.18 -22.08 27.89
CA THR A 298 -7.82 -22.69 29.08
C THR A 298 -6.82 -23.39 30.00
N GLY A 299 -5.83 -24.10 29.42
CA GLY A 299 -4.81 -24.80 30.21
C GLY A 299 -3.92 -23.85 31.03
N LEU A 300 -3.60 -22.66 30.48
CA LEU A 300 -2.89 -21.62 31.23
C LEU A 300 -3.78 -21.01 32.33
N TYR A 301 -5.06 -20.77 32.02
CA TYR A 301 -6.01 -20.23 32.98
C TYR A 301 -6.20 -21.16 34.20
N ASP A 302 -6.42 -22.45 33.97
CA ASP A 302 -6.61 -23.46 35.02
C ASP A 302 -5.35 -23.61 35.88
N GLU A 303 -4.17 -23.58 35.26
CA GLU A 303 -2.91 -23.63 36.00
C GLU A 303 -2.73 -22.41 36.91
N MET A 304 -3.08 -21.21 36.45
CA MET A 304 -3.02 -20.01 37.26
C MET A 304 -4.04 -20.03 38.41
N LEU A 305 -5.24 -20.57 38.18
CA LEU A 305 -6.23 -20.81 39.25
C LEU A 305 -5.68 -21.78 40.30
N ARG A 306 -5.09 -22.90 39.87
CA ARG A 306 -4.46 -23.89 40.74
C ARG A 306 -3.36 -23.29 41.62
N ARG A 307 -2.62 -22.31 41.09
CA ARG A 307 -1.59 -21.54 41.81
C ARG A 307 -2.14 -20.50 42.80
N GLY A 308 -3.47 -20.34 42.88
CA GLY A 308 -4.13 -19.53 43.89
C GLY A 308 -4.41 -18.08 43.49
N TYR A 309 -4.31 -17.74 42.20
CA TYR A 309 -4.67 -16.42 41.70
C TYR A 309 -6.19 -16.21 41.75
N LYS A 310 -6.62 -15.08 42.32
CA LYS A 310 -8.05 -14.76 42.52
C LYS A 310 -8.62 -13.76 41.52
N ASN A 311 -7.77 -12.94 40.90
CA ASN A 311 -8.18 -11.87 39.96
C ASN A 311 -7.92 -12.27 38.50
N LEU A 312 -8.31 -13.49 38.16
CA LEU A 312 -8.24 -14.06 36.82
C LEU A 312 -9.59 -13.93 36.12
N TYR A 313 -9.56 -13.54 34.85
CA TYR A 313 -10.75 -13.39 34.01
C TYR A 313 -10.54 -14.15 32.70
N PRO A 314 -11.33 -15.19 32.43
CA PRO A 314 -11.31 -15.86 31.13
C PRO A 314 -12.01 -14.96 30.11
N ILE A 315 -11.37 -14.70 28.97
CA ILE A 315 -11.94 -13.97 27.85
C ILE A 315 -12.25 -14.96 26.75
N ASN A 316 -13.52 -15.08 26.38
CA ASN A 316 -13.97 -15.94 25.30
C ASN A 316 -14.71 -15.08 24.27
N PHE A 317 -14.19 -15.04 23.04
CA PHE A 317 -14.74 -14.22 21.96
C PHE A 317 -15.83 -14.95 21.15
N ASN A 318 -16.08 -16.23 21.40
CA ASN A 318 -17.05 -17.06 20.66
C ASN A 318 -18.43 -17.15 21.33
N GLN A 319 -18.65 -16.51 22.47
CA GLN A 319 -19.96 -16.51 23.13
C GLN A 319 -20.81 -15.35 22.59
N VAL A 320 -21.80 -15.68 21.76
CA VAL A 320 -22.94 -14.81 21.42
C VAL A 320 -24.05 -15.05 22.44
#